data_AF-A0A9Q0XRH7-F1
#
_entry.id   AF-A0A9Q0XRH7-F1
#
_cell.length_a   1.000
_cell.length_b   1.000
_cell.length_c   1.000
_cell.angle_alpha   90.00
_cell.angle_beta   90.00
_cell.angle_gamma   90.00
#
_symmetry.space_group_name_H-M   'P 1'
#
loop_
_entity.id
_entity.type
_entity.pdbx_description
1 polymer ?
#
loop_
_entity_poly.entity_id
_entity_poly.type
_entity_poly.pdbx_seq_one_letter_code
_entity_poly.pdbx_strand_id
1 'polypeptide(L)'
;IWDIESQSIAAVLNSTCSPRFYGLLPISGLGVNYIENLTNPRQPQAFMLSKLNIFPSAVLSGRYHNIPFENKLCKYCLLELDSTSHILSCPTHHKFHQQILVPFTPNLSGSPESVIQCLLVDKSFKVTDSMAEYLARVLYTINETSRTKSGHLSVPIPLFIYFFIFYSTI
;
A
#
# COMPACT_ATOMS: atom_id res chain seq x y z
N ILE A 1 1.64 5.96 -33.46
CA ILE A 1 0.81 4.92 -32.79
C ILE A 1 1.69 4.08 -31.86
N TRP A 2 2.74 3.41 -32.36
CA TRP A 2 3.73 2.68 -31.55
C TRP A 2 4.42 3.48 -30.42
N ASP A 3 4.61 4.79 -30.63
CA ASP A 3 5.27 5.68 -29.65
C ASP A 3 4.38 5.96 -28.43
N ILE A 4 3.05 6.03 -28.61
CA ILE A 4 2.09 6.30 -27.53
C ILE A 4 1.95 5.05 -26.63
N GLU A 5 1.85 3.86 -27.23
CA GLU A 5 1.82 2.60 -26.48
C GLU A 5 3.12 2.39 -25.71
N SER A 6 4.27 2.64 -26.33
CA SER A 6 5.58 2.52 -25.67
C SER A 6 5.74 3.50 -24.51
N GLN A 7 5.25 4.75 -24.65
CA GLN A 7 5.22 5.74 -23.58
C GLN A 7 4.23 5.37 -22.47
N SER A 8 3.08 4.78 -22.81
CA SER A 8 2.11 4.30 -21.83
C SER A 8 2.65 3.11 -21.01
N ILE A 9 3.33 2.17 -21.66
CA ILE A 9 4.00 1.04 -21.01
C ILE A 9 5.14 1.54 -20.11
N ALA A 10 5.96 2.49 -20.60
CA ALA A 10 7.00 3.12 -19.79
C ALA A 10 6.43 3.90 -18.61
N ALA A 11 5.29 4.59 -18.75
CA ALA A 11 4.61 5.29 -17.65
C ALA A 11 4.05 4.32 -16.61
N VAL A 12 3.46 3.20 -17.04
CA VAL A 12 2.99 2.11 -16.17
C VAL A 12 4.16 1.46 -15.43
N LEU A 13 5.26 1.18 -16.13
CA LEU A 13 6.48 0.65 -15.52
C LEU A 13 7.11 1.64 -14.53
N ASN A 14 7.16 2.93 -14.87
CA ASN A 14 7.65 4.03 -14.00
C ASN A 14 6.70 4.36 -12.83
N SER A 15 5.46 3.87 -12.85
CA SER A 15 4.51 3.97 -11.74
C SER A 15 4.59 2.80 -10.76
N THR A 16 5.31 1.73 -11.14
CA THR A 16 5.50 0.58 -10.27
C THR A 16 6.43 0.96 -9.13
N CYS A 17 6.03 0.68 -7.90
CA CYS A 17 6.78 1.06 -6.70
C CYS A 17 6.94 2.59 -6.51
N SER A 18 5.99 3.40 -6.99
CA SER A 18 6.06 4.87 -6.99
C SER A 18 4.78 5.51 -6.44
N PRO A 19 4.86 6.66 -5.74
CA PRO A 19 3.67 7.42 -5.32
C PRO A 19 2.80 7.86 -6.49
N ARG A 20 3.40 7.98 -7.68
CA ARG A 20 2.69 8.34 -8.91
C ARG A 20 1.60 7.33 -9.30
N PHE A 21 1.69 6.08 -8.81
CA PHE A 21 0.63 5.09 -9.03
C PHE A 21 -0.75 5.57 -8.56
N TYR A 22 -0.78 6.29 -7.43
CA TYR A 22 -2.00 6.89 -6.88
C TYR A 22 -2.14 8.36 -7.24
N GLY A 23 -1.37 8.87 -8.22
CA GLY A 23 -1.32 10.30 -8.52
C GLY A 23 -0.79 11.14 -7.36
N LEU A 24 -0.01 10.55 -6.45
CA LEU A 24 0.65 11.28 -5.36
C LEU A 24 1.93 11.92 -5.90
N LEU A 25 2.19 13.15 -5.45
CA LEU A 25 3.46 13.80 -5.72
C LEU A 25 4.58 13.06 -4.96
N PRO A 26 5.81 13.05 -5.51
CA PRO A 26 6.98 12.62 -4.75
C PRO A 26 7.05 13.40 -3.43
N ILE A 27 7.61 12.77 -2.39
CA ILE A 27 7.80 13.42 -1.09
C ILE A 27 8.74 14.62 -1.31
N SER A 28 8.15 15.80 -1.42
CA SER A 28 8.89 17.06 -1.44
C SER A 28 9.25 17.38 0.00
N GLY A 29 10.53 17.44 0.35
CA GLY A 29 11.02 17.78 1.70
C GLY A 29 10.71 19.21 2.18
N LEU A 30 9.74 19.91 1.58
CA LEU A 30 9.39 21.31 1.84
C LEU A 30 8.04 21.48 2.56
N GLY A 31 7.44 20.40 3.08
CA GLY A 31 6.15 20.43 3.79
C GLY A 31 6.20 19.73 5.15
N VAL A 32 5.16 19.92 5.96
CA VAL A 32 4.97 19.20 7.23
C VAL A 32 4.79 17.71 6.92
N ASN A 33 5.76 16.89 7.33
CA ASN A 33 5.70 15.43 7.20
C ASN A 33 5.13 14.85 8.50
N TYR A 34 3.83 14.58 8.54
CA TYR A 34 3.21 14.06 9.77
C TYR A 34 3.61 12.61 10.04
N ILE A 35 4.07 11.88 9.01
CA ILE A 35 4.58 10.51 9.16
C ILE A 35 5.80 10.48 10.10
N GLU A 36 6.67 11.50 10.05
CA GLU A 36 7.85 11.59 10.92
C GLU A 36 7.48 11.80 12.40
N ASN A 37 6.28 12.31 12.67
CA ASN A 37 5.78 12.57 14.02
C ASN A 37 4.98 11.39 14.61
N LEU A 38 4.91 10.25 13.91
CA LEU A 38 4.21 9.07 14.40
C LEU A 38 5.04 8.34 15.45
N THR A 39 4.41 8.01 16.58
CA THR A 39 5.10 7.45 17.75
C THR A 39 5.33 5.94 17.65
N ASN A 40 4.52 5.22 16.87
CA ASN A 40 4.70 3.79 16.68
C ASN A 40 5.62 3.52 15.47
N PRO A 41 6.76 2.85 15.64
CA PRO A 41 7.73 2.65 14.55
C PRO A 41 7.21 1.83 13.36
N ARG A 42 6.12 1.06 13.54
CA ARG A 42 5.51 0.29 12.44
C ARG A 42 4.61 1.13 11.54
N GLN A 43 4.09 2.25 12.05
CA GLN A 43 3.18 3.13 11.33
C GLN A 43 3.88 3.82 10.14
N PRO A 44 5.05 4.49 10.30
CA PRO A 44 5.77 5.08 9.18
C PRO A 44 6.08 4.07 8.07
N GLN A 45 6.53 2.87 8.47
CA GLN A 45 6.86 1.82 7.52
C GLN A 45 5.63 1.40 6.70
N ALA A 46 4.52 1.07 7.37
CA ALA A 46 3.31 0.61 6.69
C ALA A 46 2.71 1.69 5.78
N PHE A 47 2.76 2.95 6.21
CA PHE A 47 2.30 4.10 5.43
C PHE A 47 3.16 4.30 4.18
N MET A 48 4.49 4.27 4.33
CA MET A 48 5.44 4.43 3.22
C MET A 48 5.33 3.30 2.20
N LEU A 49 5.19 2.05 2.67
CA LEU A 49 4.96 0.90 1.78
C LEU A 49 3.70 1.09 0.93
N SER A 50 2.63 1.62 1.53
CA SER A 50 1.38 1.90 0.81
C SER A 50 1.52 3.06 -0.16
N LYS A 51 2.15 4.15 0.28
CA LYS A 51 2.41 5.34 -0.55
C LYS A 51 3.22 5.00 -1.79
N LEU A 52 4.17 4.07 -1.67
CA LEU A 52 4.99 3.59 -2.77
C LEU A 52 4.34 2.45 -3.56
N ASN A 53 3.09 2.04 -3.28
CA ASN A 53 2.43 0.91 -3.94
C ASN A 53 3.26 -0.41 -3.92
N ILE A 54 3.89 -0.65 -2.77
CA ILE A 54 4.70 -1.83 -2.43
C ILE A 54 4.20 -2.47 -1.14
N PHE A 55 2.95 -2.20 -0.76
CA PHE A 55 2.34 -2.85 0.38
C PHE A 55 2.18 -4.35 0.10
N PRO A 56 2.53 -5.24 1.05
CA PRO A 56 2.48 -6.68 0.83
C PRO A 56 1.11 -7.14 0.35
N SER A 57 1.09 -7.75 -0.83
CA SER A 57 -0.12 -8.20 -1.51
C SER A 57 0.23 -9.21 -2.61
N ALA A 58 -0.70 -10.08 -2.99
CA ALA A 58 -0.44 -11.07 -4.02
C ALA A 58 -0.21 -10.44 -5.41
N VAL A 59 -0.81 -9.28 -5.70
CA VAL A 59 -0.49 -8.51 -6.91
C VAL A 59 0.96 -8.07 -6.91
N LEU A 60 1.48 -7.54 -5.79
CA LEU A 60 2.89 -7.15 -5.68
C LEU A 60 3.82 -8.35 -5.88
N SER A 61 3.57 -9.48 -5.22
CA SER A 61 4.35 -10.71 -5.40
C SER A 61 4.32 -11.18 -6.85
N GLY A 62 3.16 -11.08 -7.50
CA GLY A 62 2.96 -11.44 -8.90
C GLY A 62 3.71 -10.57 -9.89
N ARG A 63 4.10 -9.34 -9.52
CA ARG A 63 4.98 -8.49 -10.36
C ARG A 63 6.41 -9.06 -10.46
N TYR A 64 6.88 -9.75 -9.42
CA TYR A 64 8.26 -10.23 -9.33
C TYR A 64 8.42 -11.73 -9.60
N HIS A 65 7.40 -12.54 -9.33
CA HIS A 65 7.52 -14.00 -9.30
C HIS A 65 6.65 -14.71 -10.35
N ASN A 66 6.19 -14.00 -11.38
CA ASN A 66 5.35 -14.54 -12.47
C ASN A 66 4.17 -15.42 -11.97
N ILE A 67 3.47 -14.93 -10.96
CA ILE A 67 2.35 -15.66 -10.32
C ILE A 67 1.13 -15.64 -11.28
N PRO A 68 0.41 -16.77 -11.47
CA PRO A 68 -0.84 -16.81 -12.23
C PRO A 68 -1.92 -15.86 -11.71
N PHE A 69 -2.83 -15.39 -12.57
CA PHE A 69 -3.86 -14.41 -12.20
C PHE A 69 -4.76 -14.87 -11.05
N GLU A 70 -5.21 -16.13 -11.07
CA GLU A 70 -6.02 -16.73 -10.00
C GLU A 70 -5.34 -16.64 -8.62
N ASN A 71 -4.01 -16.68 -8.58
CA ASN A 71 -3.22 -16.60 -7.36
C ASN A 71 -2.90 -15.15 -6.94
N LYS A 72 -3.37 -14.15 -7.70
CA LYS A 72 -3.33 -12.71 -7.34
C LYS A 72 -4.62 -12.23 -6.69
N LEU A 73 -5.64 -13.08 -6.63
CA LEU A 73 -6.89 -12.76 -5.97
C LEU A 73 -6.71 -12.75 -4.45
N CYS A 74 -7.48 -11.92 -3.78
CA CYS A 74 -7.55 -11.91 -2.33
C CYS A 74 -8.01 -13.27 -1.83
N LYS A 75 -7.17 -13.89 -1.00
CA LYS A 75 -7.43 -15.21 -0.40
C LYS A 75 -8.69 -15.29 0.47
N TYR A 76 -9.29 -14.15 0.82
CA TYR A 76 -10.45 -14.08 1.68
C TYR A 76 -11.75 -13.88 0.92
N CYS A 77 -11.78 -12.97 -0.06
CA CYS A 77 -12.99 -12.75 -0.86
C CYS A 77 -12.99 -13.54 -2.17
N LEU A 78 -11.84 -14.00 -2.66
CA LEU A 78 -11.63 -14.76 -3.91
C LEU A 78 -12.18 -14.09 -5.18
N LEU A 79 -12.57 -12.82 -5.09
CA LEU A 79 -13.29 -12.10 -6.15
C LEU A 79 -12.51 -10.89 -6.67
N GLU A 80 -11.70 -10.26 -5.81
CA GLU A 80 -10.96 -9.06 -6.14
C GLU A 80 -9.45 -9.30 -6.09
N LEU A 81 -8.70 -8.54 -6.87
CA LEU A 81 -7.24 -8.55 -6.86
C LEU A 81 -6.71 -8.08 -5.50
N ASP A 82 -5.86 -8.89 -4.88
CA ASP A 82 -5.16 -8.54 -3.64
C ASP A 82 -4.15 -7.43 -3.92
N SER A 83 -4.57 -6.20 -3.67
CA SER A 83 -3.86 -4.95 -3.93
C SER A 83 -4.04 -4.01 -2.75
N THR A 84 -3.19 -2.98 -2.64
CA THR A 84 -3.35 -1.94 -1.60
C THR A 84 -4.74 -1.28 -1.65
N SER A 85 -5.35 -1.19 -2.83
CA SER A 85 -6.71 -0.67 -2.99
C SER A 85 -7.75 -1.58 -2.39
N HIS A 86 -7.67 -2.88 -2.70
CA HIS A 86 -8.54 -3.88 -2.12
C HIS A 86 -8.40 -3.97 -0.61
N ILE A 87 -7.19 -3.76 -0.06
CA ILE A 87 -6.96 -3.82 1.38
C ILE A 87 -7.89 -2.88 2.17
N LEU A 88 -8.31 -1.75 1.60
CA LEU A 88 -9.26 -0.84 2.25
C LEU A 88 -10.70 -1.37 2.30
N SER A 89 -11.12 -2.12 1.29
CA SER A 89 -12.46 -2.71 1.18
C SER A 89 -12.52 -4.17 1.60
N CYS A 90 -11.38 -4.80 1.92
CA CYS A 90 -11.28 -6.21 2.22
C CYS A 90 -12.12 -6.58 3.46
N PRO A 91 -13.05 -7.56 3.37
CA PRO A 91 -13.88 -7.98 4.50
C PRO A 91 -13.08 -8.40 5.74
N THR A 92 -11.90 -8.99 5.54
CA THR A 92 -11.00 -9.40 6.62
C THR A 92 -10.52 -8.24 7.49
N HIS A 93 -10.39 -7.06 6.90
CA HIS A 93 -9.91 -5.86 7.58
C HIS A 93 -11.05 -4.90 7.92
N HIS A 94 -12.30 -5.30 7.65
CA HIS A 94 -13.49 -4.46 7.86
C HIS A 94 -13.62 -3.94 9.28
N LYS A 95 -13.29 -4.77 10.29
CA LYS A 95 -13.29 -4.35 11.69
C LYS A 95 -12.30 -3.20 11.94
N PHE A 96 -11.09 -3.29 11.40
CA PHE A 96 -10.10 -2.21 11.52
C PHE A 96 -10.55 -0.97 10.75
N HIS A 97 -11.14 -1.15 9.57
CA HIS A 97 -11.67 -0.06 8.77
C HIS A 97 -12.77 0.71 9.53
N GLN A 98 -13.73 0.00 10.12
CA GLN A 98 -14.80 0.58 10.94
C GLN A 98 -14.30 1.30 12.19
N GLN A 99 -13.30 0.72 12.88
CA GLN A 99 -12.80 1.28 14.13
C GLN A 99 -11.86 2.46 13.93
N ILE A 100 -11.03 2.42 12.90
CA ILE A 100 -9.91 3.36 12.71
C ILE A 100 -10.21 4.37 11.62
N LEU A 101 -10.70 3.94 10.45
CA LEU A 101 -10.84 4.84 9.30
C LEU A 101 -12.18 5.59 9.32
N VAL A 102 -13.30 4.89 9.48
CA VAL A 102 -14.66 5.47 9.42
C VAL A 102 -14.85 6.74 10.28
N PRO A 103 -14.32 6.85 11.51
CA PRO A 103 -14.46 8.07 12.31
C PRO A 103 -13.80 9.32 11.71
N PHE A 104 -12.85 9.14 10.80
CA PHE A 104 -12.04 10.23 10.22
C PHE A 104 -12.23 10.39 8.72
N THR A 105 -12.95 9.45 8.12
CA THR A 105 -13.27 9.42 6.70
C THR A 105 -14.78 9.36 6.43
N PRO A 106 -15.63 10.10 7.17
CA PRO A 106 -17.06 10.06 6.91
C PRO A 106 -17.30 10.55 5.49
N ASN A 107 -17.89 9.69 4.65
CA ASN A 107 -18.24 9.96 3.27
C ASN A 107 -17.08 10.08 2.27
N LEU A 108 -16.03 9.26 2.38
CA LEU A 108 -15.13 9.05 1.24
C LEU A 108 -15.89 8.34 0.10
N SER A 109 -16.54 9.13 -0.74
CA SER A 109 -17.17 8.70 -1.99
C SER A 109 -16.19 8.91 -3.15
N GLY A 110 -15.96 7.87 -3.96
CA GLY A 110 -15.07 7.95 -5.11
C GLY A 110 -14.62 6.55 -5.53
N SER A 111 -13.77 6.49 -6.57
CA SER A 111 -13.11 5.22 -6.90
C SER A 111 -12.14 4.83 -5.78
N PRO A 112 -11.86 3.53 -5.57
CA PRO A 112 -10.90 3.08 -4.55
C PRO A 112 -9.55 3.81 -4.63
N GLU A 113 -9.05 4.08 -5.84
CA GLU A 113 -7.78 4.79 -6.07
C GLU A 113 -7.83 6.24 -5.56
N SER A 114 -8.94 6.94 -5.79
CA SER A 114 -9.12 8.32 -5.32
C SER A 114 -9.21 8.41 -3.80
N VAL A 115 -9.83 7.40 -3.17
CA VAL A 115 -9.92 7.26 -1.71
C VAL A 115 -8.54 7.03 -1.12
N ILE A 116 -7.77 6.11 -1.67
CA ILE A 116 -6.38 5.85 -1.26
C ILE A 116 -5.51 7.08 -1.43
N GLN A 117 -5.63 7.76 -2.57
CA GLN A 117 -4.89 8.98 -2.81
C GLN A 117 -5.14 9.96 -1.67
N CYS A 118 -6.41 10.26 -1.36
CA CYS A 118 -6.78 11.15 -0.25
C CYS A 118 -6.18 10.73 1.10
N LEU A 119 -6.15 9.43 1.39
CA LEU A 119 -5.62 8.88 2.65
C LEU A 119 -4.08 8.89 2.74
N LEU A 120 -3.38 8.88 1.60
CA LEU A 120 -1.92 8.77 1.52
C LEU A 120 -1.20 10.10 1.21
N VAL A 121 -1.93 11.22 1.02
CA VAL A 121 -1.32 12.54 0.71
C VAL A 121 -0.50 13.10 1.87
N ASP A 122 -0.70 12.61 3.11
CA ASP A 122 -0.07 13.14 4.32
C ASP A 122 -0.38 14.63 4.59
N LYS A 123 -1.67 14.99 4.54
CA LYS A 123 -2.15 16.38 4.69
C LYS A 123 -2.60 16.75 6.09
N SER A 124 -2.90 15.77 6.94
CA SER A 124 -3.48 15.99 8.26
C SER A 124 -2.94 14.93 9.20
N PHE A 125 -2.33 15.35 10.31
CA PHE A 125 -1.83 14.43 11.34
C PHE A 125 -2.85 13.35 11.69
N LYS A 126 -4.12 13.75 11.90
CA LYS A 126 -5.20 12.83 12.29
C LYS A 126 -5.46 11.76 11.23
N VAL A 127 -5.52 12.14 9.96
CA VAL A 127 -5.75 11.21 8.84
C VAL A 127 -4.53 10.33 8.63
N THR A 128 -3.33 10.91 8.67
CA THR A 128 -2.06 10.19 8.52
C THR A 128 -1.87 9.16 9.62
N ASP A 129 -2.05 9.53 10.89
CA ASP A 129 -1.92 8.63 12.04
C ASP A 129 -2.93 7.49 11.96
N SER A 130 -4.20 7.78 11.68
CA SER A 130 -5.24 6.77 11.56
C SER A 130 -5.00 5.82 10.40
N MET A 131 -4.61 6.35 9.23
CA MET A 131 -4.28 5.54 8.08
C MET A 131 -3.04 4.69 8.33
N ALA A 132 -2.01 5.24 8.96
CA ALA A 132 -0.80 4.52 9.31
C ALA A 132 -1.07 3.42 10.35
N GLU A 133 -1.93 3.69 11.33
CA GLU A 133 -2.37 2.70 12.31
C GLU A 133 -3.13 1.55 11.65
N TYR A 134 -4.09 1.88 10.78
CA TYR A 134 -4.84 0.89 10.00
C TYR A 134 -3.90 -0.02 9.21
N LEU A 135 -3.01 0.58 8.42
CA LEU A 135 -2.04 -0.14 7.60
C LEU A 135 -1.10 -1.00 8.44
N ALA A 136 -0.65 -0.51 9.61
CA ALA A 136 0.19 -1.28 10.50
C ALA A 136 -0.52 -2.54 11.04
N ARG A 137 -1.82 -2.45 11.37
CA ARG A 137 -2.62 -3.61 11.81
C ARG A 137 -2.88 -4.61 10.68
N VAL A 138 -3.15 -4.11 9.48
CA VAL A 138 -3.28 -4.96 8.29
C VAL A 138 -1.97 -5.70 8.04
N LEU A 139 -0.85 -4.99 8.01
CA LEU A 139 0.48 -5.55 7.79
C LEU A 139 0.81 -6.64 8.82
N TYR A 140 0.45 -6.42 10.08
CA TYR A 140 0.57 -7.42 11.14
C TYR A 140 -0.24 -8.69 10.84
N THR A 141 -1.50 -8.53 10.43
CA THR A 141 -2.39 -9.65 10.08
C THR A 141 -1.84 -10.46 8.91
N ILE A 142 -1.32 -9.77 7.88
CA ILE A 142 -0.68 -10.42 6.73
C ILE A 142 0.53 -11.23 7.18
N ASN A 143 1.38 -10.66 8.04
CA ASN A 143 2.58 -11.32 8.57
C ASN A 143 2.27 -12.51 9.49
N GLU A 144 1.22 -12.45 10.30
CA GLU A 144 0.79 -13.60 11.10
C GLU A 144 0.33 -14.75 10.21
N THR A 145 -0.47 -14.44 9.18
CA THR A 145 -0.98 -15.47 8.27
C THR A 145 0.09 -16.12 7.41
N SER A 146 1.20 -15.42 7.12
CA SER A 146 2.35 -16.01 6.43
C SER A 146 3.18 -16.90 7.36
N ARG A 147 3.35 -16.52 8.64
CA ARG A 147 4.04 -17.34 9.66
C ARG A 147 3.30 -18.63 9.98
N THR A 148 1.97 -18.62 10.06
CA THR A 148 1.18 -19.85 10.27
C THR A 148 1.28 -20.83 9.10
N LYS A 149 1.74 -20.38 7.93
CA LYS A 149 1.86 -21.19 6.70
C LYS A 149 3.31 -21.55 6.33
N SER A 150 4.32 -21.05 7.05
CA SER A 150 5.74 -21.31 6.76
C SER A 150 6.21 -22.72 7.18
N GLY A 151 5.40 -23.74 6.88
CA GLY A 151 5.90 -25.02 6.39
C GLY A 151 6.20 -25.01 4.88
N HIS A 152 5.71 -24.00 4.12
CA HIS A 152 6.07 -23.82 2.72
C HIS A 152 6.08 -22.32 2.32
N LEU A 153 7.26 -21.84 1.92
CA LEU A 153 7.58 -20.55 1.26
C LEU A 153 6.86 -19.28 1.76
N SER A 154 7.39 -18.67 2.81
CA SER A 154 7.26 -17.23 3.03
C SER A 154 8.32 -16.50 2.19
N VAL A 155 7.93 -15.84 1.09
CA VAL A 155 8.84 -15.00 0.30
C VAL A 155 9.14 -13.74 1.11
N PRO A 156 10.39 -13.50 1.55
CA PRO A 156 10.75 -12.25 2.19
C PRO A 156 10.55 -11.11 1.18
N ILE A 157 9.94 -10.01 1.62
CA ILE A 157 9.93 -8.75 0.86
C ILE A 157 11.40 -8.47 0.48
N PRO A 158 11.75 -8.34 -0.81
CA PRO A 158 13.14 -8.20 -1.22
C PRO A 158 13.81 -7.06 -0.47
N LEU A 159 14.98 -7.30 0.11
CA LEU A 159 15.81 -6.30 0.81
C LEU A 159 16.06 -5.04 -0.05
N PHE A 160 15.94 -5.13 -1.37
CA PHE A 160 15.98 -3.99 -2.29
C PHE A 160 14.91 -2.93 -2.03
N ILE A 161 13.72 -3.32 -1.54
CA ILE A 161 12.66 -2.38 -1.20
C ILE A 161 13.02 -1.60 0.09
N TYR A 162 13.71 -2.24 1.03
CA TYR A 162 14.21 -1.58 2.24
C TYR A 162 15.28 -0.52 1.91
N PHE A 163 16.13 -0.77 0.90
CA PHE A 163 17.16 0.18 0.48
C PHE A 163 16.57 1.47 -0.13
N PHE A 164 15.51 1.37 -0.95
CA PHE A 164 14.90 2.56 -1.56
C PHE A 164 14.20 3.49 -0.55
N ILE A 165 13.68 2.94 0.56
CA ILE A 165 13.03 3.73 1.61
C ILE A 165 14.05 4.55 2.43
N PHE A 166 15.30 4.08 2.56
CA PHE A 166 16.34 4.78 3.32
C PHE A 166 17.30 5.63 2.47
N TYR A 167 17.47 5.36 1.18
CA TYR A 167 18.41 6.08 0.32
C TYR A 167 17.83 7.24 -0.51
N SER A 168 16.56 7.59 -0.31
CA SER A 168 15.97 8.80 -0.95
C SER A 168 16.20 10.09 -0.13
N THR A 169 17.04 10.02 0.91
CA THR A 169 17.40 11.14 1.82
C THR A 169 18.92 11.36 1.89
N ILE A 170 19.60 11.36 0.73
CA ILE A 170 20.93 11.97 0.55
C ILE A 170 20.91 12.77 -0.74
#